data_AF-A0A2E0KRA6-F1
#
_entry.id   AF-A0A2E0KRA6-F1
#
_cell.length_a   1.000
_cell.length_b   1.000
_cell.length_c   1.000
_cell.angle_alpha   90.00
_cell.angle_beta   90.00
_cell.angle_gamma   90.00
#
_symmetry.space_group_name_H-M   'P 1'
#
loop_
_entity.id
_entity.type
_entity.pdbx_description
1 polymer ?
#
loop_
_entity_poly.entity_id
_entity_poly.type
_entity_poly.pdbx_seq_one_letter_code
_entity_poly.pdbx_strand_id
1 'polypeptide(L)'
;IAGMESSNPSHFELIDDEVILLIEDPIQGGQLAHITDEGLEILWDHDPGNLQSGVHGQLWIGQDFVFFIADDSIVGLELYAWAHGELSDEWIIIH
;
A
#
# COMPACT_ATOMS: atom_id res chain seq x y z
N ILE A 1 17.82 -4.31 -7.86
CA ILE A 1 16.56 -3.55 -7.84
C ILE A 1 16.95 -2.12 -8.20
N ALA A 2 16.47 -1.58 -9.33
CA ALA A 2 16.75 -0.18 -9.66
C ALA A 2 16.10 0.65 -8.55
N GLY A 3 16.89 1.49 -7.88
CA GLY A 3 16.39 2.32 -6.81
C GLY A 3 15.31 3.24 -7.35
N MET A 4 14.22 3.36 -6.61
CA MET A 4 13.22 4.39 -6.78
C MET A 4 13.86 5.77 -6.54
N GLU A 5 14.64 6.27 -7.51
CA GLU A 5 15.52 7.44 -7.29
C GLU A 5 14.74 8.74 -7.00
N SER A 6 13.41 8.73 -7.07
CA SER A 6 12.55 9.89 -6.76
C SER A 6 11.20 9.53 -6.13
N SER A 7 11.08 8.37 -5.47
CA SER A 7 9.83 8.06 -4.76
C SER A 7 9.70 8.82 -3.44
N ASN A 8 8.45 9.03 -3.04
CA ASN A 8 8.09 9.69 -1.79
C ASN A 8 7.27 8.73 -0.91
N PRO A 9 7.93 7.98 -0.01
CA PRO A 9 7.27 7.23 1.05
C PRO A 9 6.48 8.15 2.00
N SER A 10 5.28 7.73 2.38
CA SER A 10 4.39 8.47 3.26
C SER A 10 3.44 7.53 4.01
N HIS A 11 2.68 8.07 4.98
CA HIS A 11 1.63 7.33 5.68
C HIS A 11 2.11 6.02 6.34
N PHE A 12 3.22 6.09 7.06
CA PHE A 12 3.76 4.96 7.81
C PHE A 12 2.83 4.61 8.96
N GLU A 13 2.42 3.34 9.02
CA GLU A 13 1.63 2.76 10.10
C GLU A 13 2.22 1.42 10.53
N LEU A 14 2.03 1.06 11.79
CA LEU A 14 2.43 -0.24 12.32
C LEU A 14 1.21 -1.16 12.36
N ILE A 15 1.30 -2.31 11.70
CA ILE A 15 0.31 -3.39 11.80
C ILE A 15 1.05 -4.60 12.35
N ASP A 16 0.65 -5.04 13.54
CA ASP A 16 1.39 -6.01 14.34
C ASP A 16 2.87 -5.60 14.51
N ASP A 17 3.80 -6.32 13.88
CA ASP A 17 5.23 -6.03 13.89
C ASP A 17 5.77 -5.55 12.52
N GLU A 18 4.89 -5.26 11.56
CA GLU A 18 5.26 -4.78 10.21
C GLU A 18 4.96 -3.30 10.02
N VAL A 19 5.87 -2.59 9.36
CA VAL A 19 5.66 -1.18 8.97
C VAL A 19 5.08 -1.14 7.57
N ILE A 20 3.84 -0.68 7.47
CA ILE A 20 3.10 -0.48 6.22
C ILE A 20 3.20 0.99 5.83
N LEU A 21 3.27 1.28 4.52
CA LEU A 21 3.39 2.62 4.00
C LEU A 21 2.79 2.74 2.59
N LEU A 22 2.53 3.98 2.19
CA LEU A 22 2.27 4.33 0.79
C LEU A 22 3.53 4.91 0.15
N ILE A 23 3.77 4.55 -1.09
CA ILE A 23 4.90 5.02 -1.88
C ILE A 23 4.35 5.66 -3.14
N GLU A 24 4.72 6.91 -3.40
CA GLU A 24 4.50 7.51 -4.72
C GLU A 24 5.80 7.51 -5.53
N ASP A 25 5.79 6.89 -6.71
CA ASP A 25 6.85 6.98 -7.71
C ASP A 25 6.37 7.76 -8.95
N PRO A 26 7.18 8.65 -9.55
CA PRO A 26 6.77 9.44 -10.71
C PRO A 26 6.49 8.64 -11.99
N ILE A 27 6.86 7.35 -12.03
CA ILE A 27 6.66 6.44 -13.17
C ILE A 27 5.63 5.35 -12.81
N GLN A 28 5.78 4.72 -11.65
CA GLN A 28 4.95 3.60 -11.22
C GLN A 28 3.68 4.03 -10.47
N GLY A 29 3.62 5.29 -10.00
CA GLY A 29 2.49 5.80 -9.22
C GLY A 29 2.52 5.37 -7.76
N GLY A 30 1.33 5.39 -7.18
CA GLY A 30 1.04 5.11 -5.80
C GLY A 30 0.90 3.62 -5.50
N GLN A 31 1.66 3.11 -4.52
CA GLN A 31 1.70 1.69 -4.17
C GLN A 31 1.65 1.50 -2.65
N LEU A 32 0.97 0.44 -2.20
CA LEU A 32 1.02 -0.04 -0.82
C LEU A 32 2.21 -0.97 -0.66
N ALA A 33 3.03 -0.72 0.36
CA ALA A 33 4.25 -1.47 0.61
C ALA A 33 4.43 -1.73 2.10
N HIS A 34 5.34 -2.64 2.42
CA HIS A 34 5.84 -2.84 3.78
C HIS A 34 7.36 -2.92 3.83
N ILE A 35 7.91 -2.69 5.03
CA ILE A 35 9.34 -2.80 5.30
C ILE A 35 9.59 -4.13 6.00
N THR A 36 10.50 -4.93 5.41
CA THR A 36 10.99 -6.20 5.92
C THR A 36 12.46 -6.09 6.34
N ASP A 37 13.02 -7.14 6.93
CA ASP A 37 14.45 -7.21 7.24
C ASP A 37 15.32 -7.22 5.98
N GLU A 38 14.79 -7.69 4.84
CA GLU A 38 15.46 -7.67 3.55
C GLU A 38 15.32 -6.34 2.79
N GLY A 39 14.41 -5.45 3.22
CA GLY A 39 14.25 -4.12 2.64
C GLY A 39 12.79 -3.72 2.49
N LEU A 40 12.41 -3.28 1.29
CA LEU A 40 11.08 -2.80 0.98
C LEU A 40 10.43 -3.74 -0.03
N GLU A 41 9.22 -4.20 0.27
CA GLU A 41 8.41 -5.03 -0.64
C GLU A 41 7.07 -4.36 -0.93
N ILE A 42 6.64 -4.43 -2.20
CA ILE A 42 5.34 -3.93 -2.63
C ILE A 42 4.29 -4.97 -2.29
N LEU A 43 3.31 -4.61 -1.46
CA LEU A 43 2.17 -5.44 -1.15
C LEU A 43 1.15 -5.39 -2.28
N TRP A 44 0.87 -4.18 -2.78
CA TRP A 44 -0.12 -4.00 -3.81
C TRP A 44 0.03 -2.68 -4.58
N ASP A 45 -0.25 -2.76 -5.87
CA ASP A 45 -0.40 -1.65 -6.81
C ASP A 45 -1.85 -1.70 -7.32
N HIS A 46 -2.63 -0.67 -6.98
CA HIS A 46 -4.06 -0.67 -7.26
C HIS A 46 -4.35 -0.42 -8.75
N ASP A 47 -3.53 0.39 -9.42
CA ASP A 47 -3.61 0.66 -10.85
C ASP A 47 -2.24 1.15 -11.39
N PRO A 48 -1.55 0.35 -12.22
CA PRO A 48 -0.20 0.67 -12.67
C PRO A 48 -0.07 1.96 -13.48
N GLY A 49 1.00 2.71 -13.23
CA GLY A 49 1.35 3.94 -13.95
C GLY A 49 1.29 5.14 -13.03
N ASN A 50 1.51 6.35 -13.54
CA ASN A 50 1.63 7.55 -12.72
C ASN A 50 0.26 8.05 -12.18
N LEU A 51 -0.33 7.27 -11.28
CA LEU A 51 -1.59 7.51 -10.56
C LEU A 51 -1.29 7.65 -9.08
N GLN A 52 -1.96 8.55 -8.39
CA GLN A 52 -1.60 8.92 -7.02
C GLN A 52 -2.25 8.01 -5.98
N SER A 53 -1.57 7.78 -4.86
CA SER A 53 -2.14 7.09 -3.68
C SER A 53 -1.86 7.87 -2.41
N GLY A 54 -2.84 8.01 -1.54
CA GLY A 54 -2.66 8.66 -0.24
C GLY A 54 -2.54 10.18 -0.28
N VAL A 55 -2.68 10.81 -1.46
CA VAL A 55 -2.72 12.28 -1.58
C VAL A 55 -4.04 12.85 -1.06
N HIS A 56 -5.06 12.00 -1.00
CA HIS A 56 -6.40 12.32 -0.54
C HIS A 56 -6.73 11.63 0.78
N GLY A 57 -6.12 12.06 1.88
CA GLY A 57 -6.47 11.60 3.23
C GLY A 57 -5.32 10.91 3.95
N GLN A 58 -5.65 9.90 4.75
CA GLN A 58 -4.68 9.10 5.51
C GLN A 58 -4.83 7.62 5.15
N LEU A 59 -3.89 6.81 5.64
CA LEU A 59 -4.07 5.36 5.71
C LEU A 59 -4.95 5.06 6.94
N TRP A 60 -6.03 4.31 6.77
CA TRP A 60 -6.88 3.89 7.88
C TRP A 60 -6.71 2.40 8.14
N ILE A 61 -6.28 2.07 9.35
CA ILE A 61 -6.06 0.69 9.77
C ILE A 61 -7.29 0.20 10.52
N GLY A 62 -8.03 -0.70 9.88
CA GLY A 62 -9.04 -1.51 10.53
C GLY A 62 -8.44 -2.81 11.07
N GLN A 63 -9.27 -3.60 11.75
CA GLN A 63 -8.88 -4.91 12.27
C GLN A 63 -8.41 -5.87 11.17
N ASP A 64 -9.02 -5.76 9.99
CA ASP A 64 -8.89 -6.72 8.88
C ASP A 64 -8.38 -6.10 7.58
N PHE A 65 -8.45 -4.78 7.49
CA PHE A 65 -8.24 -4.06 6.25
C PHE A 65 -7.47 -2.77 6.50
N VAL A 66 -6.57 -2.49 5.56
CA VAL A 66 -5.98 -1.18 5.37
C VAL A 66 -6.77 -0.47 4.28
N PHE A 67 -7.27 0.71 4.59
CA PHE A 67 -8.01 1.53 3.63
C PHE A 67 -7.18 2.75 3.22
N PHE A 68 -7.21 3.08 1.94
CA PHE A 68 -6.61 4.30 1.40
C PHE A 68 -7.37 4.76 0.16
N ILE A 69 -7.27 6.05 -0.12
CA ILE A 69 -7.82 6.64 -1.34
C ILE A 69 -6.71 6.76 -2.38
N ALA A 70 -7.00 6.34 -3.61
CA ALA A 70 -6.08 6.44 -4.74
C ALA A 70 -6.82 6.68 -6.07
N ASP A 71 -6.07 7.10 -7.08
CA ASP A 71 -6.58 7.37 -8.43
C ASP A 71 -6.66 6.08 -9.26
N ASP A 72 -7.79 5.86 -9.92
CA ASP A 72 -8.02 4.80 -10.89
C ASP A 72 -8.13 5.39 -12.31
N SER A 73 -7.49 4.76 -13.30
CA SER A 73 -7.54 5.20 -14.70
C SER A 73 -8.90 5.00 -15.37
N ILE A 74 -9.76 4.13 -14.83
CA ILE A 74 -11.05 3.78 -15.40
C ILE A 74 -12.17 4.52 -14.68
N VAL A 75 -12.17 4.52 -13.35
CA VAL A 75 -13.28 5.05 -12.53
C VAL A 75 -12.96 6.36 -11.80
N GLY A 76 -11.69 6.76 -11.73
CA GLY A 76 -11.25 7.98 -11.05
C GLY A 76 -10.88 7.75 -9.59
N LEU A 77 -11.11 8.74 -8.73
CA LEU A 77 -10.71 8.68 -7.32
C LEU A 77 -11.61 7.70 -6.54
N GLU A 78 -11.03 6.63 -5.99
CA GLU A 78 -11.76 5.57 -5.29
C GLU A 78 -11.18 5.27 -3.91
N LEU A 79 -11.98 4.58 -3.08
CA LEU A 79 -11.53 4.00 -1.81
C LEU A 79 -11.14 2.55 -2.03
N TYR A 80 -9.91 2.21 -1.69
CA TYR A 80 -9.37 0.87 -1.76
C TYR A 80 -9.20 0.24 -0.39
N ALA A 81 -9.26 -1.09 -0.35
CA ALA A 81 -9.08 -1.90 0.85
C ALA A 81 -8.11 -3.04 0.55
N TRP A 82 -7.05 -3.15 1.34
CA TRP A 82 -6.12 -4.27 1.32
C TRP A 82 -6.34 -5.11 2.58
N ALA A 83 -6.65 -6.39 2.41
CA ALA A 83 -6.86 -7.30 3.53
C ALA A 83 -5.52 -7.64 4.19
N HIS A 84 -5.46 -7.54 5.51
CA HIS A 84 -4.33 -7.99 6.31
C HIS A 84 -4.81 -9.03 7.33
N GLY A 85 -3.92 -9.95 7.71
CA GLY A 85 -4.26 -11.07 8.56
C GLY A 85 -3.16 -12.11 8.63
N GLU A 86 -3.37 -13.14 9.46
CA GLU A 86 -2.38 -14.21 9.63
C GLU A 86 -2.43 -15.17 8.44
N LEU A 87 -1.27 -15.40 7.81
CA LEU A 87 -1.10 -16.46 6.81
C LEU A 87 -1.08 -17.82 7.53
N SER A 88 -2.13 -18.61 7.34
CA SER A 88 -2.08 -20.04 7.58
C SER A 88 -1.52 -20.80 6.38
N ASP A 89 -1.23 -22.09 6.52
CA ASP A 89 -0.69 -22.94 5.45
C ASP A 89 -1.54 -22.94 4.16
N GLU A 90 -2.83 -22.60 4.25
CA GLU A 90 -3.78 -22.65 3.13
C GLU A 90 -4.54 -21.34 2.86
N TRP A 91 -4.66 -20.45 3.86
CA TRP A 91 -5.53 -19.27 3.80
C TRP A 91 -4.99 -18.09 4.59
N ILE A 92 -5.32 -16.88 4.16
CA ILE A 92 -5.24 -15.70 5.02
C ILE A 92 -6.44 -15.72 5.96
N ILE A 93 -6.20 -15.67 7.25
CA ILE A 93 -7.23 -15.58 8.28
C ILE A 93 -7.40 -14.11 8.66
N ILE A 94 -8.62 -13.62 8.44
CA ILE A 94 -9.09 -12.29 8.79
C ILE A 94 -9.85 -12.42 10.14
N HIS A 95 -9.61 -11.55 11.12
CA HIS A 95 -9.99 -11.77 12.53
C HIS A 95 -11.23 -11.01 12.99
#